data_AF-A0A317HCP3-F1
#
_entry.id   AF-A0A317HCP3-F1
#
_cell.length_a   1.000
_cell.length_b   1.000
_cell.length_c   1.000
_cell.angle_alpha   90.00
_cell.angle_beta   90.00
_cell.angle_gamma   90.00
#
_symmetry.space_group_name_H-M   'P 1'
#
loop_
_entity.id
_entity.type
_entity.pdbx_description
1 polymer ?
#
loop_
_entity_poly.entity_id
_entity_poly.type
_entity_poly.pdbx_seq_one_letter_code
_entity_poly.pdbx_strand_id
1 'polypeptide(L)'
;MHKSPMLRELYVIYKLAKRRCQKVDDKDFSRYGGRGIEFRFESFSDFVSATGYRPSKKHTLDRINNNGHYEKGNLKWSTRREQMGNIERKNLRGCTPVGKKWQAQIEIEGKNIYIGLFDTELEASLAYMKKLEEIKP
;
A
#
# COMPACT_ATOMS: atom_id res chain seq x y z
N MET A 1 0.68 20.16 28.01
CA MET A 1 1.07 18.84 27.46
C MET A 1 1.35 18.97 25.96
N HIS A 2 2.61 19.15 25.58
CA HIS A 2 3.01 19.29 24.17
C HIS A 2 3.05 17.89 23.52
N LYS A 3 1.94 17.45 22.91
CA LYS A 3 1.98 16.25 22.05
C LYS A 3 2.90 16.58 20.87
N SER A 4 3.98 15.81 20.73
CA SER A 4 5.00 16.00 19.69
C SER A 4 4.33 16.23 18.32
N PRO A 5 4.71 17.27 17.54
CA PRO A 5 4.02 17.68 16.31
C PRO A 5 3.72 16.52 15.34
N MET A 6 4.58 15.52 15.31
CA MET A 6 4.48 14.32 14.48
C MET A 6 3.26 13.44 14.81
N LEU A 7 2.88 13.29 16.08
CA LEU A 7 1.75 12.44 16.48
C LEU A 7 0.40 13.07 16.10
N ARG A 8 0.31 14.41 16.16
CA ARG A 8 -0.90 15.13 15.74
C ARG A 8 -1.15 14.96 14.24
N GLU A 9 -0.11 15.04 13.42
CA GLU A 9 -0.23 14.81 11.97
C GLU A 9 -0.66 13.38 11.66
N LEU A 10 -0.08 12.38 12.32
CA LEU A 10 -0.46 10.98 12.13
C LEU A 10 -1.91 10.73 12.53
N TYR A 11 -2.39 11.35 13.61
CA TYR A 11 -3.78 11.20 14.03
C TYR A 11 -4.77 11.76 12.99
N VAL A 12 -4.42 12.88 12.35
CA VAL A 12 -5.22 13.42 11.24
C VAL A 12 -5.23 12.45 10.06
N ILE A 13 -4.08 11.89 9.68
CA ILE A 13 -3.97 10.91 8.58
C ILE A 13 -4.78 9.65 8.89
N TYR A 14 -4.69 9.12 10.11
CA TYR A 14 -5.48 8.00 10.62
C TYR A 14 -6.99 8.26 10.47
N LYS A 15 -7.47 9.41 10.97
CA LYS A 15 -8.89 9.79 10.88
C LYS A 15 -9.35 9.91 9.43
N LEU A 16 -8.54 10.50 8.55
CA LEU A 16 -8.87 10.63 7.13
C LEU A 16 -8.93 9.27 6.42
N ALA A 17 -7.96 8.38 6.67
CA ALA A 17 -7.95 7.03 6.09
C ALA A 17 -9.18 6.22 6.52
N LYS A 18 -9.52 6.25 7.82
CA LYS A 18 -10.72 5.62 8.36
C LYS A 18 -12.00 6.21 7.75
N ARG A 19 -12.06 7.53 7.58
CA ARG A 19 -13.23 8.23 7.01
C ARG A 19 -13.52 7.79 5.58
N ARG A 20 -12.51 7.72 4.71
CA ARG A 20 -12.66 7.26 3.31
C ARG A 20 -13.32 5.87 3.19
N CYS A 21 -13.13 5.01 4.18
CA CYS A 21 -13.65 3.64 4.18
C CYS A 21 -15.06 3.53 4.77
N GLN A 22 -15.44 4.42 5.69
CA GLN A 22 -16.65 4.24 6.53
C GLN A 22 -17.74 5.29 6.30
N LYS A 23 -17.39 6.44 5.74
CA LYS A 23 -18.33 7.56 5.59
C LYS A 23 -18.80 7.67 4.15
N VAL A 24 -20.05 7.27 3.91
CA VAL A 24 -20.71 7.28 2.59
C VAL A 24 -20.79 8.68 1.96
N ASP A 25 -20.81 9.72 2.79
CA ASP A 25 -20.82 11.14 2.42
C ASP A 25 -19.42 11.70 2.12
N ASP A 26 -18.35 10.94 2.39
CA ASP A 26 -17.01 11.34 1.99
C ASP A 26 -16.90 11.31 0.46
N LYS A 27 -16.40 12.40 -0.13
CA LYS A 27 -16.18 12.54 -1.57
C LYS A 27 -15.36 11.39 -2.18
N ASP A 28 -14.50 10.76 -1.38
CA ASP A 28 -13.66 9.66 -1.81
C ASP A 28 -14.30 8.29 -1.53
N PHE A 29 -15.43 8.20 -0.82
CA PHE A 29 -16.02 6.91 -0.41
C PHE A 29 -16.19 5.92 -1.56
N SER A 30 -16.69 6.36 -2.71
CA SER A 30 -16.88 5.52 -3.89
C SER A 30 -15.60 4.83 -4.38
N ARG A 31 -14.42 5.41 -4.13
CA ARG A 31 -13.11 4.85 -4.50
C ARG A 31 -12.49 3.97 -3.41
N TYR A 32 -13.10 3.91 -2.23
CA TYR A 32 -12.59 3.21 -1.06
C TYR A 32 -13.72 2.34 -0.46
N GLY A 33 -14.47 2.84 0.51
CA GLY A 33 -15.55 2.07 1.16
C GLY A 33 -16.58 1.51 0.19
N GLY A 34 -16.93 2.27 -0.86
CA GLY A 34 -17.83 1.81 -1.93
C GLY A 34 -17.31 0.65 -2.78
N ARG A 35 -16.00 0.34 -2.70
CA ARG A 35 -15.36 -0.84 -3.32
C ARG A 35 -15.19 -2.01 -2.34
N GLY A 36 -15.67 -1.89 -1.10
CA GLY A 36 -15.42 -2.86 -0.03
C GLY A 36 -14.05 -2.71 0.64
N ILE A 37 -13.33 -1.60 0.43
CA ILE A 37 -12.05 -1.36 1.10
C ILE A 37 -12.30 -0.91 2.55
N GLU A 38 -11.93 -1.77 3.48
CA GLU A 38 -12.02 -1.54 4.93
C GLU A 38 -10.79 -0.85 5.54
N PHE A 39 -11.00 -0.31 6.73
CA PHE A 39 -9.95 0.19 7.62
C PHE A 39 -9.81 -0.73 8.84
N ARG A 40 -8.73 -1.52 8.88
CA ARG A 40 -8.55 -2.66 9.79
C ARG A 40 -7.57 -2.39 10.94
N PHE A 41 -7.55 -1.16 11.44
CA PHE A 41 -6.84 -0.82 12.68
C PHE A 41 -7.87 -0.56 13.78
N GLU A 42 -7.68 -1.24 14.92
CA GLU A 42 -8.56 -1.12 16.09
C GLU A 42 -8.31 0.21 16.80
N SER A 43 -7.03 0.58 16.94
CA SER A 43 -6.62 1.81 17.61
C SER A 43 -5.65 2.66 16.77
N PHE A 44 -5.47 3.91 17.20
CA PHE A 44 -4.43 4.77 16.67
C PHE A 44 -3.03 4.21 16.95
N SER A 45 -2.84 3.51 18.07
CA SER A 45 -1.55 2.89 18.41
C SER A 45 -1.20 1.81 17.40
N ASP A 46 -2.14 0.93 17.05
CA ASP A 46 -1.90 -0.15 16.07
C ASP A 46 -1.52 0.41 14.70
N PHE A 47 -2.19 1.50 14.30
CA PHE A 47 -1.86 2.21 13.08
C PHE A 47 -0.41 2.73 13.10
N VAL A 48 0.00 3.41 14.17
CA VAL A 48 1.37 3.93 14.30
C VAL A 48 2.40 2.79 14.36
N SER A 49 2.10 1.69 15.06
CA SER A 49 2.96 0.51 15.11
C SER A 49 3.13 -0.15 13.75
N ALA A 50 2.12 -0.11 12.87
CA ALA A 50 2.21 -0.67 11.53
C ALA A 50 2.89 0.25 10.51
N THR A 51 2.68 1.58 10.60
CA THR A 51 3.20 2.53 9.60
C THR A 51 4.50 3.21 10.00
N GLY A 52 4.84 3.20 11.30
CA GLY A 52 5.85 4.07 11.87
C GLY A 52 5.50 5.56 11.71
N TYR A 53 6.51 6.41 11.89
CA TYR A 53 6.38 7.84 11.70
C TYR A 53 6.46 8.24 10.23
N ARG A 54 5.72 9.30 9.88
CA ARG A 54 5.80 9.94 8.57
C ARG A 54 7.21 10.51 8.36
N PRO A 55 7.98 10.07 7.35
CA PRO A 55 9.37 10.49 7.18
C PRO A 55 9.52 11.99 6.87
N SER A 56 8.59 12.56 6.10
CA SER A 56 8.58 14.00 5.82
C SER A 56 7.20 14.50 5.37
N LYS A 57 7.01 15.83 5.36
CA LYS A 57 5.79 16.48 4.84
C LYS A 57 5.51 16.20 3.36
N LYS A 58 6.50 15.70 2.61
CA LYS A 58 6.34 15.30 1.20
C LYS A 58 5.71 13.91 1.05
N HIS A 59 5.73 13.10 2.12
CA HIS A 59 5.14 11.76 2.11
C HIS A 59 3.67 11.82 2.45
N THR A 60 2.90 10.98 1.80
CA THR A 60 1.48 10.70 2.07
C THR A 60 1.30 9.21 2.30
N LEU A 61 0.25 8.86 3.04
CA LEU A 61 -0.07 7.45 3.27
C LEU A 61 -0.60 6.86 1.96
N ASP A 62 0.05 5.80 1.50
CA ASP A 62 -0.27 5.07 0.29
C ASP A 62 -0.58 3.60 0.61
N ARG A 63 -1.42 2.98 -0.20
CA ARG A 63 -1.60 1.53 -0.15
C ARG A 63 -0.65 0.86 -1.13
N ILE A 64 -0.03 -0.23 -0.71
CA ILE A 64 0.89 -0.98 -1.59
C ILE A 64 0.08 -1.67 -2.68
N ASN A 65 -0.94 -2.43 -2.30
CA ASN A 65 -2.01 -2.90 -3.15
C ASN A 65 -3.21 -1.96 -3.06
N ASN A 66 -3.50 -1.26 -4.16
CA ASN A 66 -4.61 -0.32 -4.28
C ASN A 66 -6.00 -0.96 -4.11
N ASN A 67 -6.12 -2.27 -4.33
CA ASN A 67 -7.34 -3.06 -4.14
C ASN A 67 -7.45 -3.65 -2.72
N GLY A 68 -6.35 -3.68 -1.96
CA GLY A 68 -6.34 -4.18 -0.59
C GLY A 68 -6.84 -3.17 0.45
N HIS A 69 -6.96 -3.62 1.70
CA HIS A 69 -7.48 -2.82 2.81
C HIS A 69 -6.43 -1.87 3.40
N TYR A 70 -6.85 -0.92 4.25
CA TYR A 70 -5.90 -0.29 5.16
C TYR A 70 -5.60 -1.26 6.29
N GLU A 71 -4.52 -2.04 6.15
CA GLU A 71 -4.09 -3.06 7.11
C GLU A 71 -2.57 -3.13 7.20
N LYS A 72 -2.07 -3.79 8.26
CA LYS A 72 -0.63 -4.01 8.44
C LYS A 72 -0.08 -4.75 7.23
N GLY A 73 1.04 -4.25 6.68
CA GLY A 73 1.67 -4.83 5.49
C GLY A 73 1.13 -4.32 4.15
N ASN A 74 -0.01 -3.61 4.12
CA ASN A 74 -0.52 -2.97 2.89
C ASN A 74 -0.35 -1.45 2.88
N LEU A 75 0.43 -0.88 3.78
CA LEU A 75 0.64 0.57 3.89
C LEU A 75 2.10 0.94 3.74
N LYS A 76 2.35 2.06 3.05
CA LYS A 76 3.66 2.69 2.97
C LYS A 76 3.54 4.20 2.97
N TRP A 77 4.61 4.87 3.42
CA TRP A 77 4.78 6.29 3.16
C TRP A 77 5.33 6.47 1.76
N SER A 78 4.67 7.28 0.93
CA SER A 78 5.13 7.55 -0.43
C SER A 78 5.01 9.02 -0.76
N THR A 79 6.00 9.53 -1.48
CA THR A 79 5.98 10.84 -2.10
C THR A 79 5.03 10.84 -3.30
N ARG A 80 4.60 12.03 -3.75
CA ARG A 80 3.81 12.15 -4.99
C ARG A 80 4.49 11.49 -6.18
N ARG A 81 5.82 11.60 -6.31
CA ARG A 81 6.59 10.97 -7.40
C ARG A 81 6.46 9.44 -7.35
N GLU A 82 6.56 8.85 -6.16
CA GLU A 82 6.40 7.40 -5.98
C GLU A 82 4.96 6.96 -6.21
N GLN A 83 3.97 7.73 -5.76
CA GLN A 83 2.55 7.43 -6.03
C GLN A 83 2.21 7.51 -7.53
N MET A 84 2.77 8.48 -8.26
CA MET A 84 2.63 8.56 -9.72
C MET A 84 3.37 7.41 -10.43
N GLY A 85 4.54 7.02 -9.94
CA GLY A 85 5.23 5.81 -10.40
C GLY A 85 4.42 4.54 -10.14
N ASN A 86 3.60 4.47 -9.06
CA ASN A 86 2.66 3.37 -8.86
C ASN A 86 1.55 3.34 -9.94
N ILE A 87 1.26 4.44 -10.65
CA ILE A 87 0.32 4.46 -11.78
C ILE A 87 0.97 3.82 -13.02
N GLU A 88 2.29 4.01 -13.23
CA GLU A 88 3.05 3.26 -14.24
C GLU A 88 3.15 1.75 -13.93
N ARG A 89 2.99 1.35 -12.65
CA ARG A 89 2.85 -0.07 -12.24
C ARG A 89 1.53 -0.73 -12.66
N LYS A 90 0.65 -0.06 -13.42
CA LYS A 90 -0.50 -0.72 -14.08
C LYS A 90 -0.07 -1.87 -14.99
N ASN A 91 1.20 -1.92 -15.38
CA ASN A 91 1.81 -3.10 -16.01
C ASN A 91 2.44 -4.03 -14.96
N LEU A 92 1.64 -4.61 -14.06
CA LEU A 92 2.01 -5.79 -13.26
C LEU A 92 2.18 -7.03 -14.17
N ARG A 93 2.93 -6.92 -15.28
CA ARG A 93 3.21 -8.04 -16.21
C ARG A 93 3.87 -9.23 -15.49
N GLY A 94 4.48 -8.97 -14.34
CA GLY A 94 5.09 -9.97 -13.49
C GLY A 94 4.16 -10.66 -12.49
N CYS A 95 2.98 -10.13 -12.17
CA CYS A 95 2.09 -10.72 -11.15
C CYS A 95 0.80 -11.23 -11.79
N THR A 96 0.62 -12.54 -11.87
CA THR A 96 -0.51 -13.18 -12.55
C THR A 96 -1.24 -14.16 -11.64
N PRO A 97 -2.58 -14.23 -11.69
CA PRO A 97 -3.33 -15.25 -10.95
C PRO A 97 -3.10 -16.63 -11.58
N VAL A 98 -2.80 -17.63 -10.74
CA VAL A 98 -2.62 -19.03 -11.12
C VAL A 98 -3.46 -19.89 -10.18
N GLY A 99 -4.60 -20.37 -10.67
CA GLY A 99 -5.58 -21.08 -9.84
C GLY A 99 -6.14 -20.17 -8.73
N LYS A 100 -5.94 -20.58 -7.46
CA LYS A 100 -6.34 -19.81 -6.26
C LYS A 100 -5.20 -18.96 -5.67
N LYS A 101 -4.05 -18.88 -6.35
CA LYS A 101 -2.84 -18.21 -5.88
C LYS A 101 -2.38 -17.16 -6.89
N TRP A 102 -1.35 -16.40 -6.54
CA TRP A 102 -0.74 -15.36 -7.33
C TRP A 102 0.73 -15.66 -7.58
N GLN A 103 1.12 -15.78 -8.84
CA GLN A 103 2.51 -15.95 -9.25
C GLN A 103 3.16 -14.59 -9.44
N ALA A 104 4.39 -14.42 -8.92
CA ALA A 104 5.25 -13.29 -9.23
C ALA A 104 6.46 -13.74 -10.04
N GLN A 105 6.81 -12.98 -11.07
CA GLN A 105 7.96 -13.19 -11.95
C GLN A 105 8.47 -11.84 -12.48
N ILE A 106 9.75 -11.76 -12.87
CA ILE A 106 10.35 -10.53 -13.41
C ILE A 106 11.25 -10.86 -14.59
N GLU A 107 11.18 -10.06 -15.65
CA GLU A 107 12.10 -10.18 -16.78
C GLU A 107 13.32 -9.29 -16.56
N ILE A 108 14.51 -9.88 -16.59
CA ILE A 108 15.80 -9.19 -16.49
C ILE A 108 16.64 -9.66 -17.67
N GLU A 109 17.10 -8.71 -18.51
CA GLU A 109 17.97 -9.02 -19.66
C GLU A 109 17.41 -10.14 -20.59
N GLY A 110 16.08 -10.14 -20.80
CA GLY A 110 15.39 -11.15 -21.61
C GLY A 110 15.20 -12.51 -20.94
N LYS A 111 15.63 -12.68 -19.68
CA LYS A 111 15.38 -13.88 -18.87
C LYS A 111 14.23 -13.64 -17.90
N ASN A 112 13.23 -14.52 -17.96
CA ASN A 112 12.14 -14.53 -17.01
C ASN A 112 12.56 -15.25 -15.71
N ILE A 113 12.59 -14.54 -14.59
CA ILE A 113 12.95 -15.05 -13.28
C ILE A 113 11.69 -15.23 -12.46
N TYR A 114 11.43 -16.46 -12.05
CA TYR A 114 10.37 -16.81 -11.12
C TYR A 114 10.72 -16.32 -9.71
N ILE A 115 9.81 -15.55 -9.10
CA ILE A 115 9.97 -15.01 -7.75
C ILE A 115 9.25 -15.88 -6.73
N GLY A 116 8.04 -16.36 -7.05
CA GLY A 116 7.28 -17.21 -6.14
C GLY A 116 5.79 -17.32 -6.47
N LEU A 117 5.10 -18.12 -5.68
CA LEU A 117 3.65 -18.31 -5.68
C LEU A 117 3.12 -17.94 -4.30
N PHE A 118 2.12 -17.07 -4.25
CA PHE A 118 1.63 -16.42 -3.05
C PHE A 118 0.13 -16.59 -2.92
N ASP A 119 -0.40 -16.50 -1.70
CA ASP A 119 -1.85 -16.70 -1.50
C ASP A 119 -2.63 -15.43 -1.88
N THR A 120 -1.96 -14.27 -1.93
CA THR A 120 -2.58 -13.00 -2.28
C THR A 120 -1.80 -12.24 -3.36
N GLU A 121 -2.52 -11.39 -4.11
CA GLU A 121 -1.94 -10.42 -5.04
C GLU A 121 -0.93 -9.50 -4.34
N LEU A 122 -1.22 -9.14 -3.08
CA LEU A 122 -0.38 -8.26 -2.28
C LEU A 122 1.00 -8.89 -2.06
N GLU A 123 1.04 -10.13 -1.58
CA GLU A 123 2.30 -10.85 -1.35
C GLU A 123 3.12 -11.01 -2.64
N ALA A 124 2.46 -11.37 -3.75
CA ALA A 124 3.11 -11.46 -5.06
C ALA A 124 3.68 -10.11 -5.51
N SER A 125 2.90 -9.03 -5.38
CA SER A 125 3.32 -7.68 -5.75
C SER A 125 4.47 -7.17 -4.87
N LEU A 126 4.47 -7.48 -3.56
CA LEU A 126 5.54 -7.14 -2.63
C LEU A 126 6.84 -7.86 -3.01
N ALA A 127 6.76 -9.15 -3.31
CA ALA A 127 7.91 -9.93 -3.72
C ALA A 127 8.49 -9.44 -5.06
N TYR A 128 7.62 -9.11 -6.02
CA TYR A 128 8.00 -8.47 -7.28
C TYR A 128 8.74 -7.15 -7.06
N MET A 129 8.16 -6.25 -6.24
CA MET A 129 8.74 -4.94 -5.96
C MET A 129 10.09 -5.05 -5.24
N LYS A 130 10.21 -5.95 -4.27
CA LYS A 130 11.47 -6.23 -3.58
C LYS A 130 12.54 -6.67 -4.57
N LYS A 131 12.19 -7.59 -5.49
CA LYS A 131 13.13 -8.05 -6.51
C LYS A 131 13.54 -6.92 -7.46
N LEU A 132 12.60 -6.07 -7.86
CA LEU A 132 12.87 -4.89 -8.68
C LEU A 132 13.78 -3.87 -7.99
N GLU A 133 13.72 -3.74 -6.67
CA GLU A 133 14.63 -2.90 -5.89
C GLU A 133 16.04 -3.50 -5.78
N GLU A 134 16.17 -4.82 -5.64
CA GLU A 134 17.47 -5.52 -5.65
C GLU A 134 18.23 -5.36 -6.98
N ILE A 135 17.51 -5.14 -8.09
CA ILE A 135 18.09 -5.04 -9.44
C ILE A 135 18.48 -3.60 -9.80
N LYS A 136 17.93 -2.59 -9.11
CA LYS A 136 18.31 -1.21 -9.38
C LYS A 136 19.78 -1.02 -8.96
N PRO A 137 20.65 -0.56 -9.89
CA PRO A 137 22.05 -0.30 -9.59
C PRO A 137 22.23 0.84 -8.59
#